data_AF-A0A7V6B509-F1
#
_entry.id   AF-A0A7V6B509-F1
#
_cell.length_a   1.000
_cell.length_b   1.000
_cell.length_c   1.000
_cell.angle_alpha   90.00
_cell.angle_beta   90.00
_cell.angle_gamma   90.00
#
_symmetry.space_group_name_H-M   'P 1'
#
loop_
_entity.id
_entity.type
_entity.pdbx_description
1 polymer ?
#
loop_
_entity_poly.entity_id
_entity_poly.type
_entity_poly.pdbx_seq_one_letter_code
_entity_poly.pdbx_strand_id
1 'polypeptide(L)'
;MSEGLEFVAGLFVFVVGLSCIALSLRLGKYFANLCLLLGFGCELAIFATIGADWGYSSIDISPLKIAIDRNPWILTPHLFALLCLFLPIVYPSFSIPYLVALCAGQAVSFVLVFEFVGMDTDTSFLSAYPILSIYLSLVSSFLFLARALYHLPKEDTHWHKIAFGNRIALIKAIQSLKEIGFSIAPPETIVDSGSAKGNIGATTVSITTKMRLFPPAHGLKIEWRFEKPPASLPPLPSIFENASFSLCGTCARMEKFFTEINDITFEQLRDFLHAVAV
;
A
#
# COMPACT_ATOMS: atom_id res chain seq x y z
N MET A 1 27.29 -17.78 12.42
CA MET A 1 26.86 -17.94 11.01
C MET A 1 25.35 -17.80 10.81
N SER A 2 24.50 -17.98 11.83
CA SER A 2 23.04 -17.82 11.74
C SER A 2 22.58 -16.38 11.48
N GLU A 3 23.18 -15.39 12.16
CA GLU A 3 22.77 -13.97 12.05
C GLU A 3 22.84 -13.41 10.63
N GLY A 4 23.86 -13.82 9.85
CA GLY A 4 24.01 -13.39 8.46
C GLY A 4 22.92 -13.95 7.54
N LEU A 5 22.49 -15.20 7.77
CA LEU A 5 21.41 -15.82 7.02
C LEU A 5 20.04 -15.24 7.39
N GLU A 6 19.82 -14.95 8.67
CA GLU A 6 18.59 -14.32 9.16
C GLU A 6 18.41 -12.91 8.60
N PHE A 7 19.51 -12.13 8.54
CA PHE A 7 19.52 -10.82 7.90
C PHE A 7 19.21 -10.91 6.41
N VAL A 8 19.84 -11.85 5.69
CA VAL A 8 19.60 -12.04 4.24
C VAL A 8 18.15 -12.48 3.98
N ALA A 9 17.61 -13.38 4.79
CA ALA A 9 16.21 -13.80 4.69
C ALA A 9 15.25 -12.64 5.01
N GLY A 10 15.53 -11.83 6.04
CA GLY A 10 14.76 -10.63 6.36
C GLY A 10 14.79 -9.60 5.23
N LEU A 11 15.97 -9.33 4.66
CA LEU A 11 16.13 -8.43 3.52
C LEU A 11 15.38 -8.95 2.29
N PHE A 12 15.43 -10.25 2.03
CA PHE A 12 14.69 -10.87 0.95
C PHE A 12 13.17 -10.67 1.11
N VAL A 13 12.63 -10.95 2.30
CA VAL A 13 11.21 -10.72 2.62
C VAL A 13 10.84 -9.25 2.44
N PHE A 14 11.69 -8.33 2.89
CA PHE A 14 11.47 -6.89 2.73
C PHE A 14 11.43 -6.46 1.26
N VAL A 15 12.40 -6.90 0.44
CA VAL A 15 12.46 -6.59 -0.99
C VAL A 15 11.26 -7.17 -1.74
N VAL A 16 10.89 -8.43 -1.44
CA VAL A 16 9.70 -9.07 -2.03
C VAL A 16 8.44 -8.31 -1.62
N GLY A 17 8.29 -7.97 -0.33
CA GLY A 17 7.14 -7.23 0.19
C GLY A 17 6.96 -5.86 -0.46
N LEU A 18 8.04 -5.07 -0.53
CA LEU A 18 8.02 -3.77 -1.23
C LEU A 18 7.73 -3.92 -2.73
N SER A 19 8.26 -4.96 -3.36
CA SER A 19 8.00 -5.24 -4.78
C SER A 19 6.52 -5.57 -5.00
N CYS A 20 5.89 -6.34 -4.13
CA CYS A 20 4.46 -6.63 -4.19
C CYS A 20 3.61 -5.36 -4.05
N ILE A 21 3.99 -4.43 -3.17
CA ILE A 21 3.31 -3.13 -3.02
C ILE A 21 3.49 -2.28 -4.29
N ALA A 22 4.71 -2.17 -4.81
CA ALA A 22 4.97 -1.39 -6.03
C ALA A 22 4.23 -1.98 -7.25
N LEU A 23 4.21 -3.32 -7.37
CA LEU A 23 3.49 -4.01 -8.43
C LEU A 23 1.98 -3.90 -8.25
N SER A 24 1.44 -3.91 -7.03
CA SER A 24 0.00 -3.71 -6.82
C SER A 24 -0.42 -2.32 -7.25
N LEU A 25 0.38 -1.29 -6.98
CA LEU A 25 0.12 0.08 -7.46
C LEU A 25 0.23 0.20 -8.99
N ARG A 26 1.10 -0.59 -9.63
CA ARG A 26 1.32 -0.55 -11.08
C ARG A 26 0.31 -1.39 -11.88
N LEU A 27 -0.01 -2.58 -11.40
CA LEU A 27 -0.85 -3.58 -12.07
C LEU A 27 -2.32 -3.51 -11.64
N GLY A 28 -2.63 -2.69 -10.64
CA GLY A 28 -4.00 -2.40 -10.24
C GLY A 28 -4.60 -3.39 -9.26
N LYS A 29 -5.92 -3.25 -9.08
CA LYS A 29 -6.73 -3.99 -8.10
C LYS A 29 -6.69 -5.52 -8.26
N TYR A 30 -6.56 -6.03 -9.48
CA TYR A 30 -6.51 -7.47 -9.73
C TYR A 30 -5.27 -8.12 -9.10
N PHE A 31 -4.10 -7.50 -9.27
CA PHE A 31 -2.87 -7.98 -8.62
C PHE A 31 -2.96 -7.82 -7.10
N ALA A 32 -3.55 -6.72 -6.62
CA ALA A 32 -3.78 -6.53 -5.19
C ALA A 32 -4.68 -7.62 -4.57
N ASN A 33 -5.69 -8.11 -5.31
CA ASN A 33 -6.52 -9.24 -4.87
C ASN A 33 -5.76 -10.57 -4.90
N LEU A 34 -4.83 -10.75 -5.85
CA LEU A 34 -3.92 -11.90 -5.82
C LEU A 34 -3.02 -11.86 -4.57
N CYS A 35 -2.45 -10.69 -4.23
CA CYS A 35 -1.70 -10.53 -2.99
C CYS A 35 -2.54 -10.89 -1.75
N LEU A 36 -3.81 -10.45 -1.70
CA LEU A 36 -4.74 -10.81 -0.63
C LEU A 36 -4.91 -12.33 -0.51
N LEU A 37 -5.13 -13.03 -1.64
CA LEU A 37 -5.28 -14.48 -1.66
C LEU A 37 -4.01 -15.20 -1.18
N LEU A 38 -2.84 -14.74 -1.64
CA LEU A 38 -1.55 -15.29 -1.22
C LEU A 38 -1.29 -15.04 0.27
N GLY A 39 -1.69 -13.87 0.80
CA GLY A 39 -1.62 -13.56 2.22
C GLY A 39 -2.45 -14.54 3.05
N PHE A 40 -3.69 -14.83 2.64
CA PHE A 40 -4.49 -15.88 3.29
C PHE A 40 -3.86 -17.28 3.17
N GLY A 41 -3.20 -17.57 2.05
CA GLY A 41 -2.42 -18.79 1.89
C GLY A 41 -1.28 -18.90 2.90
N CYS A 42 -0.56 -17.80 3.15
CA CYS A 42 0.47 -17.72 4.20
C CYS A 42 -0.14 -17.95 5.59
N GLU A 43 -1.25 -17.29 5.93
CA GLU A 43 -1.90 -17.47 7.23
C GLU A 43 -2.40 -18.90 7.44
N LEU A 44 -2.92 -19.55 6.39
CA LEU A 44 -3.34 -20.94 6.46
C LEU A 44 -2.14 -21.88 6.70
N ALA A 45 -1.01 -21.62 6.03
CA ALA A 45 0.23 -22.38 6.24
C ALA A 45 0.76 -22.19 7.67
N ILE A 46 0.79 -20.94 8.17
CA ILE A 46 1.18 -20.63 9.55
C ILE A 46 0.25 -21.35 10.53
N PHE A 47 -1.06 -21.28 10.32
CA PHE A 47 -2.03 -21.96 11.18
C PHE A 47 -1.80 -23.48 11.21
N ALA A 48 -1.53 -24.10 10.05
CA ALA A 48 -1.23 -25.52 9.97
C ALA A 48 0.03 -25.93 10.76
N THR A 49 0.98 -25.01 10.98
CA THR A 49 2.17 -25.29 11.79
C THR A 49 1.86 -25.60 13.26
N ILE A 50 0.66 -25.31 13.76
CA ILE A 50 0.25 -25.66 15.14
C ILE A 50 0.24 -27.18 15.39
N GLY A 51 -0.01 -27.97 14.34
CA GLY A 51 -0.03 -29.42 14.37
C GLY A 51 1.27 -30.05 13.88
N ALA A 52 2.17 -29.25 13.30
CA ALA A 52 3.47 -29.70 12.87
C ALA A 52 4.39 -29.88 14.08
N ASP A 53 5.32 -30.82 13.99
CA ASP A 53 6.33 -30.99 15.01
C ASP A 53 7.34 -29.82 14.98
N TRP A 54 7.48 -29.15 16.11
CA TRP A 54 8.44 -28.05 16.27
C TRP A 54 9.81 -28.52 16.75
N GLY A 55 10.03 -29.84 16.86
CA GLY A 55 11.30 -30.43 17.27
C GLY A 55 11.70 -29.97 18.67
N TYR A 56 10.74 -30.01 19.60
CA TYR A 56 10.90 -29.55 20.97
C TYR A 56 11.58 -30.65 21.79
N SER A 57 12.90 -30.56 21.98
CA SER A 57 13.78 -31.62 22.50
C SER A 57 13.91 -32.83 21.56
N SER A 58 14.64 -33.88 21.95
CA SER A 58 14.86 -35.11 21.16
C SER A 58 13.59 -35.97 20.93
N ILE A 59 12.41 -35.39 21.13
CA ILE A 59 11.11 -36.05 21.04
C ILE A 59 10.21 -35.15 20.19
N ASP A 60 9.58 -35.73 19.17
CA ASP A 60 8.65 -35.04 18.29
C ASP A 60 7.40 -34.60 19.10
N ILE A 61 7.20 -33.29 19.25
CA ILE A 61 6.11 -32.70 20.04
C ILE A 61 5.55 -31.48 19.30
N SER A 62 4.25 -31.52 19.03
CA SER A 62 3.55 -30.40 18.39
C SER A 62 3.31 -29.23 19.36
N PRO A 63 3.24 -27.98 18.86
CA PRO A 63 2.91 -26.78 19.63
C PRO A 63 1.64 -26.91 20.45
N LEU A 64 0.62 -27.55 19.87
CA LEU A 64 -0.65 -27.78 20.55
C LEU A 64 -0.46 -28.56 21.85
N LYS A 65 0.39 -29.59 21.82
CA LYS A 65 0.69 -30.40 22.99
C LYS A 65 1.51 -29.61 24.02
N ILE A 66 2.53 -28.86 23.59
CA ILE A 66 3.32 -27.99 24.48
C ILE A 66 2.43 -26.93 25.14
N ALA A 67 1.49 -26.37 24.38
CA ALA A 67 0.57 -25.36 24.86
C ALA A 67 -0.40 -25.88 25.93
N ILE A 68 -0.95 -27.08 25.72
CA ILE A 68 -1.84 -27.74 26.69
C ILE A 68 -1.06 -28.13 27.94
N ASP A 69 0.14 -28.69 27.77
CA ASP A 69 0.88 -29.31 28.87
C ASP A 69 1.65 -28.30 29.72
N ARG A 70 2.07 -27.17 29.13
CA ARG A 70 2.98 -26.23 29.79
C ARG A 70 2.57 -24.76 29.65
N ASN A 71 2.47 -24.27 28.42
CA ASN A 71 2.48 -22.83 28.17
C ASN A 71 1.47 -22.41 27.08
N PRO A 72 0.24 -22.01 27.45
CA PRO A 72 -0.82 -21.72 26.48
C PRO A 72 -0.51 -20.52 25.58
N TRP A 73 0.39 -19.62 26.00
CA TRP A 73 0.81 -18.45 25.21
C TRP A 73 1.58 -18.83 23.93
N ILE A 74 2.05 -20.08 23.79
CA ILE A 74 2.64 -20.59 22.54
C ILE A 74 1.62 -20.57 21.39
N LEU A 75 0.31 -20.57 21.69
CA LEU A 75 -0.75 -20.50 20.69
C LEU A 75 -1.06 -19.08 20.22
N THR A 76 -0.54 -18.06 20.89
CA THR A 76 -0.86 -16.65 20.57
C THR A 76 -0.60 -16.30 19.10
N PRO A 77 0.52 -16.68 18.47
CA PRO A 77 0.73 -16.41 17.05
C PRO A 77 -0.30 -17.10 16.13
N HIS A 78 -0.76 -18.30 16.50
CA HIS A 78 -1.79 -19.03 15.74
C HIS A 78 -3.19 -18.43 15.93
N LEU A 79 -3.47 -17.84 17.10
CA LEU A 79 -4.69 -17.05 17.31
C LEU A 79 -4.73 -15.82 16.39
N PHE A 80 -3.60 -15.13 16.21
CA PHE A 80 -3.51 -14.06 15.21
C PHE A 80 -3.77 -14.58 13.79
N ALA A 81 -3.21 -15.74 13.42
CA ALA A 81 -3.47 -16.36 12.12
C ALA A 81 -4.96 -16.63 11.90
N LEU A 82 -5.61 -17.19 12.92
CA LEU A 82 -7.03 -17.49 12.90
C LEU A 82 -7.86 -16.21 12.75
N LEU A 83 -7.51 -15.15 13.50
CA LEU A 83 -8.18 -13.84 13.37
C LEU A 83 -8.02 -13.26 11.96
N CYS A 84 -6.84 -13.37 11.36
CA CYS A 84 -6.60 -12.93 9.98
C CYS A 84 -7.50 -13.67 8.98
N LEU A 85 -7.72 -14.98 9.17
CA LEU A 85 -8.59 -15.78 8.31
C LEU A 85 -10.09 -15.50 8.55
N PHE A 86 -10.48 -15.22 9.79
CA PHE A 86 -11.89 -15.14 10.18
C PHE A 86 -12.49 -13.73 10.07
N LEU A 87 -11.72 -12.68 10.39
CA LEU A 87 -12.19 -11.29 10.36
C LEU A 87 -12.74 -10.86 8.99
N PRO A 88 -12.18 -11.25 7.84
CA PRO A 88 -12.75 -10.92 6.53
C PRO A 88 -14.09 -11.59 6.25
N ILE A 89 -14.36 -12.73 6.89
CA ILE A 89 -15.64 -13.45 6.76
C ILE A 89 -16.71 -12.72 7.57
N VAL A 90 -16.40 -12.30 8.80
CA VAL A 90 -17.35 -11.64 9.71
C VAL A 90 -17.52 -10.16 9.38
N TYR A 91 -16.43 -9.48 9.01
CA TYR A 91 -16.36 -8.03 8.76
C TYR A 91 -15.67 -7.73 7.43
N PRO A 92 -16.26 -8.10 6.28
CA PRO A 92 -15.62 -7.99 4.95
C PRO A 92 -15.23 -6.57 4.57
N SER A 93 -16.02 -5.58 5.01
CA SER A 93 -15.83 -4.18 4.61
C SER A 93 -14.85 -3.41 5.50
N PHE A 94 -14.40 -3.94 6.63
CA PHE A 94 -13.63 -3.19 7.62
C PHE A 94 -12.31 -3.86 8.01
N SER A 95 -12.20 -5.17 7.84
CA SER A 95 -11.08 -5.97 8.37
C SER A 95 -9.75 -5.76 7.65
N ILE A 96 -9.74 -5.42 6.35
CA ILE A 96 -8.52 -5.45 5.51
C ILE A 96 -7.34 -4.64 6.08
N PRO A 97 -7.51 -3.38 6.54
CA PRO A 97 -6.40 -2.63 7.13
C PRO A 97 -5.88 -3.26 8.44
N TYR A 98 -6.75 -3.92 9.21
CA TYR A 98 -6.38 -4.58 10.47
C TYR A 98 -5.58 -5.85 10.24
N LEU A 99 -5.73 -6.53 9.11
CA LEU A 99 -4.93 -7.71 8.78
C LEU A 99 -3.43 -7.41 8.79
N VAL A 100 -3.03 -6.22 8.32
CA VAL A 100 -1.62 -5.78 8.33
C VAL A 100 -1.08 -5.73 9.77
N ALA A 101 -1.85 -5.12 10.68
CA ALA A 101 -1.48 -4.98 12.08
C ALA A 101 -1.48 -6.33 12.81
N LEU A 102 -2.43 -7.21 12.51
CA LEU A 102 -2.50 -8.55 13.08
C LEU A 102 -1.29 -9.41 12.66
N CYS A 103 -0.90 -9.39 11.39
CA CYS A 103 0.30 -10.11 10.92
C CYS A 103 1.60 -9.54 11.48
N ALA A 104 1.68 -8.22 11.65
CA ALA A 104 2.82 -7.59 12.32
C ALA A 104 2.88 -8.02 13.80
N GLY A 105 1.75 -7.98 14.51
CA GLY A 105 1.62 -8.46 15.88
C GLY A 105 1.93 -9.96 16.01
N GLN A 106 1.52 -10.77 15.04
CA GLN A 106 1.84 -12.19 14.94
C GLN A 106 3.34 -12.43 14.84
N ALA A 107 4.03 -11.72 13.95
CA ALA A 107 5.49 -11.83 13.82
C ALA A 107 6.20 -11.48 15.14
N VAL A 108 5.79 -10.40 15.81
CA VAL A 108 6.32 -10.03 17.13
C VAL A 108 6.01 -11.10 18.17
N SER A 109 4.81 -11.67 18.15
CA SER A 109 4.44 -12.73 19.09
C SER A 109 5.27 -14.00 18.90
N PHE A 110 5.63 -14.36 17.67
CA PHE A 110 6.58 -15.45 17.41
C PHE A 110 7.95 -15.14 18.01
N VAL A 111 8.49 -13.93 17.81
CA VAL A 111 9.78 -13.50 18.41
C VAL A 111 9.76 -13.63 19.93
N LEU A 112 8.71 -13.13 20.58
CA LEU A 112 8.54 -13.28 22.03
C LEU A 112 8.47 -14.76 22.44
N VAL A 113 7.79 -15.59 21.65
CA VAL A 113 7.71 -17.03 21.92
C VAL A 113 9.09 -17.68 21.89
N PHE A 114 9.96 -17.30 20.95
CA PHE A 114 11.33 -17.80 20.92
C PHE A 114 12.16 -17.35 22.12
N GLU A 115 12.06 -16.08 22.48
CA GLU A 115 12.80 -15.54 23.63
C GLU A 115 12.41 -16.25 24.92
N PHE A 116 11.10 -16.37 25.18
CA PHE A 116 10.63 -17.01 26.41
C PHE A 116 10.95 -18.51 26.45
N VAL A 117 10.77 -19.25 25.35
CA VAL A 117 11.16 -20.67 25.33
C VAL A 117 12.68 -20.84 25.51
N GLY A 118 13.47 -19.98 24.89
CA GLY A 118 14.93 -20.01 25.01
C GLY A 118 15.42 -19.73 26.43
N MET A 119 14.71 -18.89 27.19
CA MET A 119 15.07 -18.57 28.57
C MET A 119 14.61 -19.63 29.59
N ASP A 120 13.45 -20.25 29.38
CA ASP A 120 12.78 -21.03 30.43
C ASP A 120 13.13 -22.53 30.40
N THR A 121 13.64 -23.06 29.28
CA THR A 121 13.65 -24.52 29.07
C THR A 121 14.98 -25.20 28.75
N ASP A 122 16.14 -24.51 28.72
CA ASP A 122 17.44 -25.12 28.32
C ASP A 122 17.32 -25.94 27.01
N THR A 123 16.35 -25.60 26.17
CA THR A 123 15.98 -26.33 24.96
C THR A 123 16.04 -25.39 23.76
N SER A 124 16.72 -25.86 22.72
CA SER A 124 16.71 -25.23 21.40
C SER A 124 15.58 -25.83 20.57
N PHE A 125 14.78 -24.99 19.89
CA PHE A 125 13.95 -25.47 18.79
C PHE A 125 14.85 -26.01 17.68
N LEU A 126 14.67 -27.28 17.32
CA LEU A 126 15.43 -27.92 16.23
C LEU A 126 14.73 -27.77 14.87
N SER A 127 13.43 -27.43 14.87
CA SER A 127 12.64 -27.32 13.65
C SER A 127 12.69 -25.95 13.01
N ALA A 128 12.67 -25.92 11.67
CA ALA A 128 12.64 -24.70 10.88
C ALA A 128 11.24 -24.04 10.78
N TYR A 129 10.16 -24.77 11.14
CA TYR A 129 8.80 -24.25 11.00
C TYR A 129 8.55 -22.93 11.73
N PRO A 130 9.00 -22.76 12.99
CA PRO A 130 8.71 -21.53 13.72
C PRO A 130 9.38 -20.30 13.06
N ILE A 131 10.63 -20.46 12.61
CA ILE A 131 11.38 -19.40 11.90
C ILE A 131 10.70 -19.07 10.58
N LEU A 132 10.29 -20.10 9.83
CA LEU A 132 9.54 -19.93 8.59
C LEU A 132 8.22 -19.18 8.84
N SER A 133 7.53 -19.47 9.96
CA SER A 133 6.30 -18.78 10.33
C SER A 133 6.51 -17.29 10.59
N ILE A 134 7.61 -16.85 11.22
CA ILE A 134 7.92 -15.41 11.34
C ILE A 134 7.99 -14.77 9.94
N TYR A 135 8.78 -15.36 9.05
CA TYR A 135 8.97 -14.81 7.71
C TYR A 135 7.66 -14.81 6.91
N LEU A 136 6.86 -15.87 7.02
CA LEU A 136 5.53 -15.92 6.41
C LEU A 136 4.58 -14.86 6.99
N SER A 137 4.61 -14.60 8.31
CA SER A 137 3.82 -13.53 8.94
C SER A 137 4.21 -12.15 8.40
N LEU A 138 5.51 -11.90 8.25
CA LEU A 138 6.01 -10.64 7.67
C LEU A 138 5.62 -10.50 6.19
N VAL A 139 5.81 -11.56 5.38
CA VAL A 139 5.37 -11.60 3.98
C VAL A 139 3.87 -11.34 3.88
N SER A 140 3.06 -12.01 4.70
CA SER A 140 1.61 -11.84 4.77
C SER A 140 1.23 -10.40 5.10
N SER A 141 1.92 -9.75 6.05
CA SER A 141 1.71 -8.34 6.37
C SER A 141 1.91 -7.42 5.15
N PHE A 142 2.98 -7.63 4.37
CA PHE A 142 3.22 -6.86 3.13
C PHE A 142 2.18 -7.16 2.04
N LEU A 143 1.77 -8.42 1.89
CA LEU A 143 0.75 -8.82 0.93
C LEU A 143 -0.62 -8.20 1.25
N PHE A 144 -1.00 -8.19 2.54
CA PHE A 144 -2.21 -7.51 2.99
C PHE A 144 -2.08 -5.99 2.85
N LEU A 145 -0.91 -5.41 3.11
CA LEU A 145 -0.68 -3.98 2.91
C LEU A 145 -0.90 -3.59 1.45
N ALA A 146 -0.37 -4.38 0.50
CA ALA A 146 -0.58 -4.16 -0.93
C ALA A 146 -2.07 -4.09 -1.31
N ARG A 147 -2.95 -4.84 -0.62
CA ARG A 147 -4.41 -4.76 -0.80
C ARG A 147 -5.07 -3.65 0.02
N ALA A 148 -4.56 -3.36 1.21
CA ALA A 148 -5.08 -2.32 2.10
C ALA A 148 -4.97 -0.92 1.49
N LEU A 149 -3.98 -0.69 0.60
CA LEU A 149 -3.86 0.57 -0.15
C LEU A 149 -5.10 0.91 -0.99
N TYR A 150 -5.89 -0.10 -1.38
CA TYR A 150 -7.14 0.04 -2.13
C TYR A 150 -8.38 0.17 -1.23
N HIS A 151 -8.20 0.23 0.09
CA HIS A 151 -9.28 0.45 1.04
C HIS A 151 -9.32 1.92 1.43
N LEU A 152 -10.15 2.68 0.72
CA LEU A 152 -10.27 4.12 0.96
C LEU A 152 -11.15 4.36 2.20
N PRO A 153 -10.66 5.14 3.18
CA PRO A 153 -11.51 5.57 4.28
C PRO A 153 -12.68 6.42 3.74
N LYS A 154 -13.85 6.30 4.37
CA LYS A 154 -15.03 7.09 3.98
C LYS A 154 -14.75 8.59 4.11
N GLU A 155 -15.29 9.38 3.19
CA GLU A 155 -15.24 10.84 3.24
C GLU A 155 -15.74 11.36 4.60
N ASP A 156 -15.20 12.52 5.00
CA ASP A 156 -15.48 13.19 6.28
C ASP A 156 -15.09 12.44 7.57
N THR A 157 -14.48 11.25 7.47
CA THR A 157 -13.91 10.57 8.64
C THR A 157 -12.55 11.12 9.04
N HIS A 158 -12.18 10.94 10.32
CA HIS A 158 -10.83 11.25 10.81
C HIS A 158 -9.74 10.53 9.99
N TRP A 159 -9.97 9.25 9.65
CA TRP A 159 -9.06 8.45 8.84
C TRP A 159 -8.89 8.95 7.41
N HIS A 160 -9.95 9.52 6.81
CA HIS A 160 -9.84 10.17 5.51
C HIS A 160 -8.96 11.41 5.56
N LYS A 161 -9.09 12.22 6.61
CA LYS A 161 -8.20 13.37 6.84
C LYS A 161 -6.75 12.94 7.02
N ILE A 162 -6.49 11.84 7.73
CA ILE A 162 -5.13 11.30 7.88
C ILE A 162 -4.58 10.76 6.56
N ALA A 163 -5.36 9.92 5.86
CA ALA A 163 -4.90 9.22 4.66
C ALA A 163 -4.58 10.19 3.52
N PHE A 164 -5.44 11.17 3.29
CA PHE A 164 -5.28 12.12 2.19
C PHE A 164 -4.60 13.41 2.61
N GLY A 165 -4.77 13.86 3.86
CA GLY A 165 -4.07 15.01 4.43
C GLY A 165 -4.08 16.22 3.51
N ASN A 166 -2.87 16.67 3.16
CA ASN A 166 -2.64 17.82 2.30
C ASN A 166 -3.19 17.62 0.87
N ARG A 167 -3.46 16.39 0.42
CA ARG A 167 -3.97 16.13 -0.94
C ARG A 167 -5.47 16.38 -1.09
N ILE A 168 -6.20 16.62 0.00
CA ILE A 168 -7.65 16.84 -0.06
C ILE A 168 -7.98 18.03 -0.98
N ALA A 169 -7.18 19.10 -0.95
CA ALA A 169 -7.37 20.25 -1.83
C ALA A 169 -7.25 19.86 -3.32
N LEU A 170 -6.22 19.08 -3.67
CA LEU A 170 -6.02 18.59 -5.03
C LEU A 170 -7.14 17.64 -5.48
N ILE A 171 -7.55 16.71 -4.61
CA ILE A 171 -8.66 15.78 -4.90
C ILE A 171 -9.93 16.57 -5.22
N LYS A 172 -10.26 17.56 -4.38
CA LYS A 172 -11.42 18.44 -4.59
C LYS A 172 -11.28 19.26 -5.88
N ALA A 173 -10.11 19.82 -6.15
CA ALA A 173 -9.87 20.60 -7.38
C ALA A 173 -10.05 19.73 -8.64
N ILE A 174 -9.56 18.49 -8.65
CA ILE A 174 -9.77 17.53 -9.74
C ILE A 174 -11.26 17.18 -9.86
N GLN A 175 -11.95 16.90 -8.74
CA GLN A 175 -13.38 16.59 -8.73
C GLN A 175 -14.24 17.73 -9.28
N SER A 176 -13.93 19.00 -8.95
CA SER A 176 -14.64 20.18 -9.45
C SER A 176 -14.49 20.40 -10.96
N LEU A 177 -13.53 19.77 -11.64
CA LEU A 177 -13.45 19.83 -13.12
C LEU A 177 -14.68 19.19 -13.81
N LYS A 178 -15.47 18.39 -13.08
CA LYS A 178 -16.78 17.94 -13.56
C LYS A 178 -17.70 19.10 -13.92
N GLU A 179 -17.58 20.23 -13.23
CA GLU A 179 -18.39 21.45 -13.46
C GLU A 179 -18.17 22.04 -14.86
N ILE A 180 -16.99 21.82 -15.44
CA ILE A 180 -16.62 22.26 -16.80
C ILE A 180 -16.69 21.11 -17.83
N GLY A 181 -17.37 20.01 -17.49
CA GLY A 181 -17.64 18.90 -18.42
C GLY A 181 -16.54 17.85 -18.53
N PHE A 182 -15.55 17.82 -17.63
CA PHE A 182 -14.55 16.74 -17.62
C PHE A 182 -15.16 15.44 -17.06
N SER A 183 -14.72 14.32 -17.62
CA SER A 183 -14.93 12.99 -17.06
C SER A 183 -13.92 12.78 -15.93
N ILE A 184 -14.42 12.49 -14.72
CA ILE A 184 -13.59 12.34 -13.51
C ILE A 184 -13.57 10.87 -13.08
N ALA A 185 -12.38 10.37 -12.75
CA ALA A 185 -12.22 9.13 -12.01
C ALA A 185 -11.72 9.46 -10.58
N PRO A 186 -12.43 9.02 -9.53
CA PRO A 186 -11.99 9.20 -8.15
C PRO A 186 -10.68 8.45 -7.88
N PRO A 187 -9.94 8.78 -6.81
CA PRO A 187 -8.74 8.02 -6.44
C PRO A 187 -9.08 6.54 -6.27
N GLU A 188 -8.25 5.65 -6.81
CA GLU A 188 -8.42 4.20 -6.63
C GLU A 188 -7.71 3.66 -5.38
N THR A 189 -6.68 4.38 -4.92
CA THR A 189 -5.82 3.99 -3.79
C THR A 189 -5.57 5.16 -2.86
N ILE A 190 -5.15 4.88 -1.63
CA ILE A 190 -4.78 5.93 -0.68
C ILE A 190 -3.58 6.76 -1.16
N VAL A 191 -2.78 6.29 -2.12
CA VAL A 191 -1.63 7.05 -2.67
C VAL A 191 -1.96 7.84 -3.93
N ASP A 192 -3.13 7.60 -4.52
CA ASP A 192 -3.68 8.31 -5.67
C ASP A 192 -4.49 9.54 -5.23
N SER A 193 -4.70 10.49 -6.13
CA SER A 193 -5.59 11.66 -5.93
C SER A 193 -6.64 11.81 -7.03
N GLY A 194 -6.78 10.80 -7.89
CA GLY A 194 -7.77 10.74 -8.96
C GLY A 194 -7.23 11.19 -10.31
N SER A 195 -8.10 11.18 -11.30
CA SER A 195 -7.78 11.66 -12.65
C SER A 195 -8.99 12.34 -13.30
N ALA A 196 -8.71 13.19 -14.29
CA ALA A 196 -9.74 13.88 -15.05
C ALA A 196 -9.36 13.91 -16.53
N LYS A 197 -10.34 13.79 -17.42
CA LYS A 197 -10.15 13.91 -18.86
C LYS A 197 -11.31 14.65 -19.49
N GLY A 198 -11.00 15.66 -20.30
CA GLY A 198 -12.02 16.49 -20.94
C GLY A 198 -11.44 17.25 -22.13
N ASN A 199 -12.27 18.11 -22.71
CA ASN A 199 -11.85 19.00 -23.80
C ASN A 199 -12.02 20.45 -23.37
N ILE A 200 -11.06 21.29 -23.76
CA ILE A 200 -11.14 22.75 -23.68
C ILE A 200 -11.00 23.28 -25.10
N GLY A 201 -12.09 23.77 -25.68
CA GLY A 201 -12.14 24.06 -27.12
C GLY A 201 -11.86 22.80 -27.94
N ALA A 202 -10.87 22.86 -28.84
CA ALA A 202 -10.40 21.72 -29.65
C ALA A 202 -9.30 20.89 -28.96
N THR A 203 -8.86 21.26 -27.76
CA THR A 203 -7.73 20.64 -27.07
C THR A 203 -8.22 19.59 -26.09
N THR A 204 -7.76 18.35 -26.23
CA THR A 204 -8.02 17.30 -25.22
C THR A 204 -7.03 17.40 -24.08
N VAL A 205 -7.54 17.49 -22.86
CA VAL A 205 -6.75 17.61 -21.63
C VAL A 205 -6.93 16.36 -20.78
N SER A 206 -5.83 15.77 -20.32
CA SER A 206 -5.84 14.67 -19.36
C SER A 206 -4.96 14.98 -18.16
N ILE A 207 -5.52 14.79 -16.98
CA ILE A 207 -4.90 15.03 -15.69
C ILE A 207 -4.82 13.69 -14.98
N THR A 208 -3.61 13.33 -14.56
CA THR A 208 -3.32 12.09 -13.85
C THR A 208 -2.41 12.39 -12.68
N THR A 209 -2.57 11.67 -11.58
CA THR A 209 -1.65 11.80 -10.46
C THR A 209 -0.53 10.76 -10.59
N LYS A 210 0.65 11.13 -10.11
CA LYS A 210 1.82 10.24 -10.03
C LYS A 210 2.29 10.18 -8.59
N MET A 211 2.87 9.06 -8.21
CA MET A 211 3.60 8.96 -6.95
C MET A 211 5.10 8.87 -7.26
N ARG A 212 5.92 9.57 -6.49
CA ARG A 212 7.36 9.32 -6.40
C ARG A 212 7.65 8.70 -5.05
N LEU A 213 8.32 7.55 -5.06
CA LEU A 213 8.68 6.84 -3.83
C LEU A 213 9.90 7.46 -3.13
N PHE A 214 10.82 8.09 -3.88
CA PHE A 214 12.03 8.68 -3.32
C PHE A 214 12.51 9.97 -4.05
N PRO A 215 12.66 11.11 -3.34
CA PRO A 215 12.03 11.37 -2.05
C PRO A 215 10.48 11.34 -2.20
N PRO A 216 9.74 10.89 -1.16
CA PRO A 216 8.28 10.77 -1.21
C PRO A 216 7.64 12.07 -1.66
N ALA A 217 6.93 12.04 -2.79
CA ALA A 217 6.23 13.20 -3.32
C ALA A 217 5.03 12.77 -4.15
N HIS A 218 4.00 13.62 -4.15
CA HIS A 218 2.84 13.45 -4.99
C HIS A 218 2.98 14.35 -6.21
N GLY A 219 2.85 13.73 -7.37
CA GLY A 219 2.96 14.35 -8.66
C GLY A 219 1.61 14.61 -9.29
N LEU A 220 1.47 15.75 -9.97
CA LEU A 220 0.40 15.99 -10.92
C LEU A 220 1.01 16.00 -12.32
N LYS A 221 0.44 15.18 -13.19
CA LYS A 221 0.77 15.13 -14.60
C LYS A 221 -0.42 15.62 -15.40
N ILE A 222 -0.21 16.65 -16.20
CA ILE A 222 -1.21 17.19 -17.11
C ILE A 222 -0.68 17.06 -18.53
N GLU A 223 -1.49 16.50 -19.42
CA GLU A 223 -1.20 16.41 -20.85
C GLU A 223 -2.29 17.13 -21.63
N TRP A 224 -1.87 17.99 -22.55
CA TRP A 224 -2.72 18.63 -23.55
C TRP A 224 -2.39 18.04 -24.90
N ARG A 225 -3.42 17.63 -25.64
CA ARG A 225 -3.32 17.18 -27.03
C ARG A 225 -4.06 18.18 -27.91
N PHE A 226 -3.31 18.82 -28.79
CA PHE A 226 -3.78 19.86 -29.68
C PHE A 226 -3.98 19.31 -31.08
N GLU A 227 -4.92 19.88 -31.83
CA GLU A 227 -4.96 19.67 -33.29
C GLU A 227 -3.81 20.40 -33.99
N LYS A 228 -3.40 21.56 -33.44
CA LYS A 228 -2.26 22.36 -33.90
C LYS A 228 -1.41 22.80 -32.71
N PRO A 229 -0.07 22.69 -32.77
CA PRO A 229 0.80 23.07 -31.67
C PRO A 229 0.64 24.56 -31.31
N PRO A 230 0.62 24.92 -30.02
CA PRO A 230 0.61 26.31 -29.60
C PRO A 230 1.93 27.00 -29.98
N ALA A 231 1.85 28.28 -30.34
CA ALA A 231 3.01 29.08 -30.74
C ALA A 231 3.99 29.34 -29.57
N SER A 232 3.46 29.43 -28.34
CA SER A 232 4.21 29.58 -27.11
C SER A 232 3.39 29.07 -25.93
N LEU A 233 4.04 28.60 -24.87
CA LEU A 233 3.37 28.23 -23.63
C LEU A 233 3.08 29.49 -22.78
N PRO A 234 1.94 29.54 -22.07
CA PRO A 234 1.66 30.62 -21.14
C PRO A 234 2.66 30.60 -19.97
N PRO A 235 2.88 31.75 -19.30
CA PRO A 235 3.67 31.80 -18.08
C PRO A 235 3.06 30.88 -17.02
N LEU A 236 3.93 30.22 -16.26
CA LEU A 236 3.48 29.30 -15.23
C LEU A 236 2.91 30.06 -14.04
N PRO A 237 1.73 29.68 -13.54
CA PRO A 237 1.28 30.13 -12.23
C PRO A 237 2.33 29.79 -11.18
N SER A 238 2.44 30.60 -10.12
CA SER A 238 3.40 30.37 -9.03
C SER A 238 3.27 28.97 -8.41
N ILE A 239 2.04 28.45 -8.35
CA ILE A 239 1.75 27.10 -7.85
C ILE A 239 2.31 25.98 -8.74
N PHE A 240 2.70 26.29 -9.98
CA PHE A 240 3.40 25.40 -10.91
C PHE A 240 4.84 25.84 -11.19
N GLU A 241 5.40 26.77 -10.40
CA GLU A 241 6.83 27.07 -10.45
C GLU A 241 7.65 25.78 -10.24
N ASN A 242 8.71 25.62 -11.03
CA ASN A 242 9.58 24.44 -11.08
C ASN A 242 8.92 23.14 -11.59
N ALA A 243 7.73 23.22 -12.16
CA ALA A 243 7.17 22.09 -12.91
C ALA A 243 8.00 21.82 -14.17
N SER A 244 8.17 20.55 -14.50
CA SER A 244 8.80 20.13 -15.75
C SER A 244 7.79 20.23 -16.89
N PHE A 245 8.13 20.98 -17.92
CA PHE A 245 7.33 21.11 -19.14
C PHE A 245 8.06 20.53 -20.33
N SER A 246 7.30 19.84 -21.18
CA SER A 246 7.78 19.34 -22.45
C SER A 246 6.71 19.56 -23.52
N LEU A 247 7.13 20.05 -24.68
CA LEU A 247 6.30 20.20 -25.86
C LEU A 247 6.87 19.28 -26.94
N CYS A 248 6.04 18.38 -27.47
CA CYS A 248 6.40 17.43 -28.50
C CYS A 248 5.30 17.39 -29.56
N GLY A 249 5.47 18.17 -30.62
CA GLY A 249 4.49 18.29 -31.70
C GLY A 249 3.12 18.72 -31.17
N THR A 250 2.11 17.88 -31.36
CA THR A 250 0.73 18.12 -30.92
C THR A 250 0.47 17.80 -29.45
N CYS A 251 1.50 17.53 -28.64
CA CYS A 251 1.34 17.21 -27.23
C CYS A 251 2.18 18.14 -26.35
N ALA A 252 1.55 18.79 -25.37
CA ALA A 252 2.24 19.42 -24.25
C ALA A 252 2.04 18.57 -23.00
N ARG A 253 3.09 18.41 -22.20
CA ARG A 253 3.05 17.69 -20.93
C ARG A 253 3.71 18.53 -19.85
N MET A 254 2.98 18.67 -18.75
CA MET A 254 3.47 19.16 -17.46
C MET A 254 3.59 18.00 -16.49
N GLU A 255 4.68 17.93 -15.75
CA GLU A 255 4.77 17.15 -14.52
C GLU A 255 5.30 18.03 -13.37
N LYS A 256 4.56 18.09 -12.25
CA LYS A 256 4.99 18.74 -11.01
C LYS A 256 4.90 17.77 -9.85
N PHE A 257 5.95 17.65 -9.05
CA PHE A 257 5.92 16.97 -7.76
C PHE A 257 5.83 18.01 -6.65
N PHE A 258 4.85 17.85 -5.77
CA PHE A 258 4.63 18.74 -4.64
C PHE A 258 5.29 18.17 -3.38
N THR A 259 5.99 19.04 -2.66
CA THR A 259 6.42 18.81 -1.28
C THR A 259 5.29 19.12 -0.30
N GLU A 260 4.53 20.19 -0.54
CA GLU A 260 3.31 20.55 0.19
C GLU A 260 2.21 20.95 -0.80
N ILE A 261 0.98 20.47 -0.59
CA ILE A 261 -0.19 20.76 -1.44
C ILE A 261 -1.23 21.48 -0.58
N ASN A 262 -0.98 22.71 -0.17
CA ASN A 262 -1.92 23.38 0.72
C ASN A 262 -2.95 24.27 -0.01
N ASP A 263 -2.66 24.68 -1.26
CA ASP A 263 -3.36 25.84 -1.85
C ASP A 263 -3.88 25.68 -3.28
N ILE A 264 -3.90 24.47 -3.88
CA ILE A 264 -4.46 24.33 -5.25
C ILE A 264 -5.99 24.48 -5.17
N THR A 265 -6.51 25.60 -5.68
CA THR A 265 -7.94 25.82 -5.83
C THR A 265 -8.45 25.38 -7.20
N PHE A 266 -9.75 25.10 -7.30
CA PHE A 266 -10.40 24.81 -8.58
C PHE A 266 -10.20 25.93 -9.60
N GLU A 267 -10.33 27.19 -9.19
CA GLU A 267 -10.17 28.36 -10.06
C GLU A 267 -8.75 28.44 -10.63
N GLN A 268 -7.72 28.30 -9.79
CA GLN A 268 -6.33 28.29 -10.23
C GLN A 268 -6.04 27.15 -11.22
N LEU A 269 -6.56 25.94 -10.93
CA LEU A 269 -6.39 24.80 -11.81
C LEU A 269 -7.11 25.04 -13.15
N ARG A 270 -8.38 25.46 -13.13
CA ARG A 270 -9.17 25.76 -14.32
C ARG A 270 -8.49 26.81 -15.20
N ASP A 271 -8.13 27.94 -14.62
CA ASP A 271 -7.57 29.08 -15.35
C ASP A 271 -6.23 28.70 -16.00
N PHE A 272 -5.42 27.89 -15.31
CA PHE A 272 -4.20 27.33 -15.87
C PHE A 272 -4.46 26.36 -17.05
N LEU A 273 -5.43 25.45 -16.92
CA LEU A 273 -5.78 24.52 -18.01
C LEU A 273 -6.26 25.26 -19.26
N HIS A 274 -7.07 26.31 -19.07
CA HIS A 274 -7.57 27.16 -20.15
C HIS A 274 -6.44 27.98 -20.81
N ALA A 275 -5.53 28.55 -20.02
CA ALA A 275 -4.43 29.35 -20.53
C ALA A 275 -3.48 28.56 -21.46
N VAL A 276 -3.34 27.25 -21.26
CA VAL A 276 -2.51 26.38 -22.11
C VAL A 276 -3.28 25.88 -23.33
N ALA A 277 -4.62 25.79 -23.24
CA ALA A 277 -5.47 25.19 -24.27
C ALA A 277 -5.93 26.17 -25.37
N VAL A 278 -5.83 27.47 -25.13
CA VAL A 278 -6.23 28.60 -26.01
C VAL A 278 -5.00 29.27 -26.60
#